data_AF-A0A087CAJ2-F1
#
_entry.id   AF-A0A087CAJ2-F1
#
_cell.length_a   1.000
_cell.length_b   1.000
_cell.length_c   1.000
_cell.angle_alpha   90.00
_cell.angle_beta   90.00
_cell.angle_gamma   90.00
#
_symmetry.space_group_name_H-M   'P 1'
#
loop_
_entity.id
_entity.type
_entity.pdbx_description
1 polymer ?
#
loop_
_entity_poly.entity_id
_entity_poly.type
_entity_poly.pdbx_seq_one_letter_code
_entity_poly.pdbx_strand_id
1 'polypeptide(L)' 'MKSHMRKTPLVTSVWQLVSQPLPLLTPNDVRDQEFSTHRFREGYDMNEVDDYLDHVRDTINRLAKTLETLQKAQTK' A
#
# COMPACT_ATOMS: atom_id res chain seq x y z
N MET A 1 -42.50 4.04 26.22
CA MET A 1 -41.71 4.79 25.22
C MET A 1 -40.29 5.02 25.77
N LYS A 2 -39.32 4.14 25.46
CA LYS A 2 -37.91 4.35 25.83
C LYS A 2 -37.09 4.48 24.55
N SER A 3 -36.83 5.74 24.21
CA SER A 3 -35.94 6.15 23.13
C SER A 3 -34.57 5.53 23.34
N HIS A 4 -34.20 4.57 22.47
CA HIS A 4 -32.85 4.04 22.37
C HIS A 4 -32.01 5.00 21.52
N MET A 5 -31.50 6.07 22.14
CA MET A 5 -30.49 6.91 21.51
C MET A 5 -29.13 6.18 21.51
N ARG A 6 -28.72 5.66 20.35
CA ARG A 6 -27.35 5.21 20.11
C ARG A 6 -26.43 6.44 20.04
N LYS A 7 -25.83 6.82 21.16
CA LYS A 7 -24.70 7.76 21.18
C LYS A 7 -23.42 6.97 20.92
N THR A 8 -23.06 6.80 19.66
CA THR A 8 -21.72 6.30 19.31
C THR A 8 -20.72 7.42 19.59
N PRO A 9 -19.71 7.23 20.46
CA PRO A 9 -18.74 8.27 20.77
C PRO A 9 -17.83 8.50 19.56
N LEU A 10 -17.65 9.76 19.19
CA LEU A 10 -16.76 10.22 18.10
C LEU A 10 -15.31 9.69 18.24
N VAL A 11 -14.90 9.32 19.46
CA VAL A 11 -13.60 8.71 19.77
C VAL A 11 -13.34 7.43 18.96
N THR A 12 -14.34 6.56 18.77
CA THR A 12 -14.13 5.32 18.00
C THR A 12 -13.84 5.62 16.53
N SER A 13 -14.47 6.65 15.95
CA SER A 13 -14.24 7.05 14.56
C SER A 13 -12.88 7.73 14.34
N VAL A 14 -12.35 8.45 15.34
CA VAL A 14 -11.02 9.08 15.25
C VAL A 14 -9.92 8.01 15.27
N TRP A 15 -10.04 7.00 16.14
CA TRP A 15 -9.11 5.87 16.14
C TRP A 15 -9.23 5.01 14.87
N GLN A 16 -10.42 4.85 14.29
CA GLN A 16 -10.60 4.17 13.01
C GLN A 16 -9.81 4.87 11.89
N LEU A 17 -9.76 6.21 11.89
CA LEU A 17 -9.18 7.00 10.81
C LEU A 17 -7.64 6.95 10.80
N VAL A 18 -7.00 6.87 11.97
CA VAL A 18 -5.53 6.71 12.11
C VAL A 18 -5.08 5.24 12.04
N SER A 19 -6.00 4.28 12.17
CA SER A 19 -5.73 2.85 12.00
C SER A 19 -5.91 2.34 10.57
N GLN A 20 -6.28 3.20 9.61
CA GLN A 20 -6.31 2.79 8.21
C GLN A 20 -4.86 2.70 7.73
N PRO A 21 -4.33 1.50 7.43
CA PRO A 21 -3.06 1.43 6.74
C PRO A 21 -3.22 2.23 5.44
N LEU A 22 -2.31 3.16 5.18
CA LEU A 22 -2.20 3.73 3.84
C LEU A 22 -2.16 2.55 2.86
N PRO A 23 -2.90 2.61 1.73
CA PRO A 23 -2.89 1.52 0.77
C PRO A 23 -1.44 1.21 0.43
N LEU A 24 -0.99 0.03 0.83
CA LEU A 24 0.36 -0.41 0.56
C LEU A 24 0.50 -0.58 -0.95
N LEU A 25 1.63 -0.14 -1.48
CA LEU A 25 1.93 -0.31 -2.89
C LEU A 25 1.86 -1.79 -3.25
N THR A 26 1.01 -2.15 -4.20
CA THR A 26 0.94 -3.50 -4.72
C THR A 26 1.97 -3.69 -5.84
N PRO A 27 2.36 -4.94 -6.14
CA PRO A 27 3.22 -5.22 -7.27
C PRO A 27 2.66 -4.71 -8.61
N ASN A 28 1.33 -4.73 -8.77
CA ASN A 28 0.69 -4.18 -9.97
C ASN A 28 0.76 -2.66 -10.01
N ASP A 29 0.63 -1.98 -8.86
CA ASP A 29 0.76 -0.51 -8.82
C ASP A 29 2.16 -0.06 -9.28
N VAL A 30 3.21 -0.83 -8.98
CA VAL A 30 4.57 -0.56 -9.50
C VAL A 30 4.65 -0.79 -11.00
N ARG A 31 4.09 -1.91 -11.49
CA ARG A 31 4.13 -2.29 -12.91
C ARG A 31 3.37 -1.29 -13.78
N ASP A 32 2.23 -0.82 -13.31
CA ASP A 32 1.31 0.02 -14.07
C ASP A 32 1.63 1.52 -13.93
N GLN A 33 2.69 1.87 -13.19
CA GLN A 33 3.10 3.25 -12.98
C GLN A 33 3.77 3.82 -14.24
N GLU A 34 3.21 4.91 -14.77
CA GLU A 34 3.82 5.67 -15.85
C GLU A 34 4.57 6.90 -15.31
N PHE A 35 5.74 7.19 -15.89
CA PHE A 35 6.54 8.37 -15.57
C PHE A 35 6.53 9.37 -16.73
N SER A 36 6.38 10.66 -16.42
CA SER A 36 6.45 11.72 -17.42
C SER A 36 7.90 11.91 -17.91
N THR A 37 8.11 11.91 -19.23
CA THR A 37 9.43 12.19 -19.82
C THR A 37 9.72 13.69 -19.83
N HIS A 38 10.94 14.09 -19.44
CA HIS A 38 11.38 15.49 -19.46
C HIS A 38 12.29 15.71 -20.66
N ARG A 39 11.85 16.50 -21.65
CA ARG A 39 12.56 16.65 -22.94
C ARG A 39 13.75 17.63 -22.91
N PHE A 40 13.83 18.48 -21.89
CA PHE A 40 14.80 19.59 -21.80
C PHE A 40 15.73 19.52 -20.58
N ARG A 41 15.68 18.44 -19.80
CA ARG A 41 16.52 18.21 -18.62
C ARG A 41 17.13 16.82 -18.72
N GLU A 42 18.29 16.65 -18.10
CA GLU A 42 18.83 15.31 -17.86
C GLU A 42 17.81 14.51 -17.04
N GLY A 43 17.57 13.27 -17.44
CA GLY A 43 16.66 12.33 -16.80
C GLY A 43 17.33 10.97 -16.70
N TYR A 44 16.72 10.08 -15.92
CA TYR A 44 17.17 8.70 -15.82
C TYR A 44 16.99 7.95 -17.16
N ASP A 45 17.85 6.97 -17.43
CA ASP A 45 17.64 6.06 -18.55
C ASP A 45 16.38 5.23 -18.29
N MET A 46 15.50 5.15 -19.29
CA MET A 46 14.22 4.48 -19.15
C MET A 46 14.39 2.98 -18.84
N ASN A 47 15.33 2.32 -19.50
CA ASN A 47 15.54 0.89 -19.29
C ASN A 47 16.13 0.63 -17.90
N GLU A 48 17.04 1.49 -17.44
CA GLU A 48 17.58 1.39 -16.07
C GLU A 48 16.50 1.58 -15.00
N VAL A 49 15.58 2.53 -15.23
CA VAL A 49 14.42 2.72 -14.34
C VAL A 49 13.51 1.50 -14.36
N ASP A 50 13.18 0.98 -15.55
CA ASP A 50 12.31 -0.19 -15.70
C ASP A 50 12.91 -1.43 -15.02
N ASP A 51 14.20 -1.70 -15.24
CA ASP A 51 14.93 -2.79 -14.58
C ASP A 51 14.90 -2.65 -13.05
N TYR A 52 15.06 -1.43 -12.54
CA TYR A 52 14.97 -1.17 -11.11
C TYR A 52 13.54 -1.39 -10.56
N LEU A 53 12.51 -0.98 -11.30
CA LEU A 53 11.11 -1.17 -10.89
C LEU A 53 10.72 -2.65 -10.84
N ASP A 54 11.29 -3.50 -11.70
CA ASP A 54 11.14 -4.95 -11.61
C ASP A 54 11.68 -5.50 -10.27
N HIS A 55 12.84 -5.02 -9.81
CA HIS A 55 13.38 -5.38 -8.51
C HIS A 55 12.50 -4.92 -7.33
N VAL A 56 11.93 -3.72 -7.42
CA VAL A 56 10.98 -3.19 -6.43
C VAL A 56 9.72 -4.06 -6.37
N ARG A 57 9.15 -4.38 -7.53
CA ARG A 57 7.98 -5.27 -7.65
C ARG A 57 8.22 -6.62 -7.00
N ASP A 58 9.37 -7.24 -7.28
CA ASP A 58 9.71 -8.54 -6.74
C ASP A 58 9.89 -8.52 -5.21
N THR A 59 10.44 -7.42 -4.69
CA THR A 59 10.56 -7.19 -3.24
C THR A 59 9.20 -7.08 -2.58
N ILE A 60 8.28 -6.31 -3.15
CA ILE A 60 6.91 -6.17 -2.63
C ILE A 60 6.18 -7.51 -2.65
N ASN A 61 6.28 -8.27 -3.75
CA ASN A 61 5.74 -9.62 -3.85
C ASN A 61 6.25 -10.55 -2.75
N ARG A 62 7.56 -10.49 -2.46
CA ARG A 62 8.17 -11.30 -1.40
C ARG A 62 7.66 -10.89 -0.02
N LEU A 63 7.57 -9.59 0.25
CA LEU A 63 7.06 -9.07 1.52
C LEU A 63 5.61 -9.49 1.75
N ALA A 64 4.75 -9.39 0.73
CA ALA A 64 3.36 -9.84 0.81
C ALA A 64 3.26 -11.33 1.20
N LYS A 65 4.04 -12.20 0.55
CA LYS A 65 4.10 -13.64 0.88
C LYS A 65 4.59 -13.89 2.31
N THR A 66 5.58 -13.13 2.77
CA THR A 66 6.08 -13.25 4.15
C THR A 66 5.01 -12.86 5.15
N LEU A 67 4.29 -11.76 4.93
CA LEU A 67 3.19 -11.33 5.80
C LEU A 67 2.07 -12.37 5.86
N GLU A 68 1.66 -12.94 4.73
CA GLU A 68 0.67 -14.03 4.71
C GLU A 68 1.13 -15.24 5.52
N THR A 69 2.42 -15.58 5.44
CA THR A 69 2.99 -16.72 6.18
C THR A 69 2.99 -16.46 7.69
N LEU A 70 3.37 -15.25 8.10
CA LEU A 70 3.38 -14.85 9.52
C LEU A 70 1.97 -14.77 10.10
N GLN A 71 0.99 -14.25 9.33
CA GLN A 71 -0.41 -14.21 9.76
C GLN A 71 -0.96 -15.63 10.01
N LYS A 72 -0.73 -16.56 9.08
CA LYS A 72 -1.15 -17.96 9.22
C LYS A 72 -0.56 -18.64 10.46
N ALA A 73 0.68 -18.29 10.82
CA ALA A 73 1.37 -18.82 11.99
C ALA A 73 0.84 -18.26 13.32
N GLN A 74 0.24 -17.06 13.34
CA GLN A 74 -0.35 -16.47 14.55
C GLN A 74 -1.79 -16.91 14.81
N THR A 75 -2.53 -17.32 13.78
CA THR A 75 -3.94 -17.74 13.89
C THR A 75 -4.14 -19.23 14.14
N LYS A 76 -3.06 -19.99 14.36
CA LYS A 76 -3.07 -21.44 14.58
C LYS A 76 -2.48 -21.75 15.95
#